data_AF-A0A9N9P7S9-F1
#
_entry.id   AF-A0A9N9P7S9-F1
#
_cell.length_a   1.000
_cell.length_b   1.000
_cell.length_c   1.000
_cell.angle_alpha   90.00
_cell.angle_beta   90.00
_cell.angle_gamma   90.00
#
_symmetry.space_group_name_H-M   'P 1'
#
loop_
_entity.id
_entity.type
_entity.pdbx_description
1 polymer ?
#
loop_
_entity_poly.entity_id
_entity_poly.type
_entity_poly.pdbx_seq_one_letter_code
_entity_poly.pdbx_strand_id
1 'polypeptide(L)'
;GTGTFGFIDQYDNIVYHKLTSPLGKDAALLHLAFDVACETNYKLYLLSSSIDNPNALDMVIKVTFDEQWTVIKNEEVTVIPTQQCKAHRLLPTQFNVFATELTSSKLLTLFSP
;
A
#
# COMPACT_ATOMS: atom_id res chain seq x y z
N GLY A 1 5.73 8.38 8.93
CA GLY A 1 6.76 8.08 7.92
C GLY A 1 6.85 9.24 6.95
N THR A 2 7.32 9.01 5.73
CA THR A 2 7.45 10.04 4.70
C THR A 2 6.43 9.89 3.57
N GLY A 3 5.61 8.83 3.52
CA GLY A 3 4.67 8.63 2.39
C GLY A 3 5.33 8.59 1.00
N THR A 4 6.64 8.36 0.93
CA THR A 4 7.42 8.35 -0.31
C THR A 4 7.82 6.91 -0.63
N PHE A 5 7.70 6.53 -1.90
CA PHE A 5 8.17 5.25 -2.43
C PHE A 5 8.78 5.48 -3.83
N GLY A 6 9.48 4.49 -4.37
CA GLY A 6 10.23 4.64 -5.62
C GLY A 6 9.96 3.55 -6.63
N PHE A 7 10.05 3.91 -7.90
CA PHE A 7 10.13 3.03 -9.06
C PHE A 7 11.57 3.01 -9.57
N ILE A 8 12.09 1.82 -9.90
CA ILE A 8 13.40 1.68 -10.53
C ILE A 8 13.16 1.42 -12.01
N ASP A 9 13.64 2.33 -12.86
CA ASP A 9 13.48 2.20 -14.31
C ASP A 9 14.48 1.21 -14.93
N GLN A 10 14.38 1.00 -16.24
CA GLN A 10 15.26 0.11 -17.01
C GLN A 10 16.73 0.56 -17.05
N TYR A 11 17.04 1.76 -16.57
CA TYR A 11 18.38 2.36 -16.55
C TYR A 11 18.91 2.53 -15.12
N ASP A 12 18.31 1.83 -14.14
CA ASP A 12 18.66 1.88 -12.72
C ASP A 12 18.45 3.27 -12.07
N ASN A 13 17.66 4.16 -12.68
CA ASN A 13 17.28 5.42 -12.04
C ASN A 13 16.10 5.18 -11.10
N ILE A 14 16.15 5.83 -9.94
CA ILE A 14 15.03 5.84 -9.00
C ILE A 14 14.15 7.06 -9.27
N VAL A 15 12.90 6.80 -9.68
CA VAL A 15 11.83 7.81 -9.74
C VAL A 15 11.06 7.75 -8.44
N TYR A 16 11.13 8.82 -7.65
CA TYR A 16 10.39 8.91 -6.38
C TYR A 16 8.98 9.43 -6.60
N HIS A 17 8.01 8.77 -5.97
CA HIS A 17 6.64 9.22 -5.87
C HIS A 17 6.31 9.57 -4.42
N LYS A 18 5.55 10.64 -4.25
CA LYS A 18 5.10 11.13 -2.95
C LYS A 18 3.57 11.08 -2.91
N LEU A 19 3.03 10.38 -1.92
CA LEU A 19 1.60 10.39 -1.65
C LEU A 19 1.15 11.78 -1.20
N THR A 20 -0.06 12.15 -1.56
CA THR A 20 -0.64 13.48 -1.35
C THR A 20 -1.92 13.45 -0.52
N SER A 21 -2.58 12.29 -0.43
CA SER A 21 -3.76 12.11 0.42
C SER A 21 -3.45 12.47 1.88
N PRO A 22 -4.42 13.01 2.64
CA PRO A 22 -4.20 13.47 4.01
C PRO A 22 -3.56 12.42 4.94
N LEU A 23 -3.92 11.15 4.77
CA LEU A 23 -3.36 10.03 5.53
C LEU A 23 -2.11 9.41 4.86
N GLY A 24 -2.03 9.45 3.53
CA GLY A 24 -0.92 8.85 2.78
C GLY A 24 0.37 9.66 2.83
N LYS A 25 0.28 11.00 2.82
CA LYS A 25 1.45 11.89 2.68
C LYS A 25 2.52 11.70 3.75
N ASP A 26 2.15 11.23 4.94
CA ASP A 26 3.06 10.99 6.07
C ASP A 26 3.03 9.53 6.53
N ALA A 27 2.53 8.61 5.68
CA ALA A 27 2.46 7.18 5.99
C ALA A 27 3.83 6.56 6.25
N ALA A 28 3.90 5.58 7.16
CA ALA A 28 5.10 4.78 7.43
C ALA A 28 5.08 3.54 6.55
N LEU A 29 5.43 3.73 5.27
CA LEU A 29 5.35 2.69 4.25
C LEU A 29 6.40 1.59 4.52
N LEU A 30 5.95 0.33 4.53
CA LEU A 30 6.78 -0.84 4.80
C LEU A 30 6.80 -1.84 3.63
N HIS A 31 5.65 -2.06 2.97
CA HIS A 31 5.51 -3.09 1.94
C HIS A 31 4.79 -2.54 0.70
N LEU A 32 5.11 -3.10 -0.46
CA LEU A 32 4.43 -2.84 -1.72
C LEU A 32 4.04 -4.16 -2.40
N ALA A 33 2.93 -4.18 -3.12
CA ALA A 33 2.52 -5.33 -3.91
C ALA A 33 1.71 -4.87 -5.12
N PHE A 34 2.05 -5.38 -6.30
CA PHE A 34 1.27 -5.10 -7.51
C PHE A 34 -0.11 -5.75 -7.41
N ASP A 35 -1.10 -5.06 -7.97
CA ASP A 35 -2.38 -5.71 -8.27
C ASP A 35 -2.17 -6.86 -9.25
N VAL A 36 -2.96 -7.92 -9.15
CA VAL A 36 -2.80 -9.10 -10.02
C VAL A 36 -3.04 -8.79 -11.51
N ALA A 37 -3.77 -7.71 -11.80
CA ALA A 37 -4.02 -7.22 -13.15
C ALA A 37 -3.26 -5.90 -13.45
N CYS A 38 -2.12 -5.67 -12.79
CA CYS A 38 -1.33 -4.44 -12.88
C CYS A 38 -0.99 -4.02 -14.32
N GLU A 39 -0.78 -4.98 -15.23
CA GLU A 39 -0.50 -4.73 -16.65
C GLU A 39 -1.63 -3.99 -17.40
N THR A 40 -2.84 -4.02 -16.85
CA THR A 40 -4.02 -3.41 -17.47
C THR A 40 -4.62 -2.29 -16.63
N ASN A 41 -4.48 -2.37 -15.30
CA ASN A 41 -5.10 -1.42 -14.38
C ASN A 41 -4.11 -0.44 -13.74
N TYR A 42 -2.80 -0.69 -13.86
CA TYR A 42 -1.73 0.15 -13.33
C TYR A 42 -1.87 0.47 -11.83
N LYS A 43 -2.29 -0.54 -11.05
CA LYS A 43 -2.50 -0.42 -9.59
C LYS A 43 -1.39 -1.06 -8.78
N LEU A 44 -1.02 -0.37 -7.70
CA LEU A 44 -0.07 -0.81 -6.69
C LEU A 44 -0.70 -0.66 -5.31
N TYR A 45 -0.56 -1.68 -4.47
CA TYR A 45 -0.91 -1.60 -3.06
C TYR A 45 0.33 -1.30 -2.24
N LEU A 46 0.18 -0.40 -1.28
CA LEU A 46 1.18 -0.01 -0.29
C LEU A 46 0.65 -0.32 1.11
N LEU A 47 1.53 -0.71 2.00
CA LEU A 47 1.22 -0.97 3.40
C LEU A 47 1.91 0.07 4.28
N SER A 48 1.12 0.85 5.01
CA SER A 48 1.61 1.63 6.15
C SER A 48 1.57 0.76 7.40
N SER A 49 2.62 0.83 8.22
CA SER A 49 2.78 -0.05 9.38
C SER A 49 3.22 0.68 10.63
N SER A 50 2.74 0.20 11.77
CA SER A 50 3.23 0.57 13.11
C SER A 50 4.50 -0.18 13.55
N ILE A 51 5.08 -1.04 12.71
CA ILE A 51 6.18 -1.94 13.10
C ILE A 51 7.44 -1.20 13.55
N ASP A 52 7.84 -0.15 12.84
CA ASP A 52 9.04 0.65 13.05
C ASP A 52 8.71 2.04 13.63
N ASN A 53 7.45 2.46 13.50
CA ASN A 53 6.91 3.68 14.08
C ASN A 53 5.60 3.40 14.85
N PRO A 54 5.65 3.25 16.19
CA PRO A 54 4.47 2.96 17.01
C PRO A 54 3.38 4.05 17.02
N ASN A 55 3.62 5.21 16.39
CA ASN A 55 2.61 6.26 16.23
C ASN A 55 1.99 6.24 14.81
N ALA A 56 2.47 5.39 13.91
CA ALA A 56 1.93 5.26 12.57
C ALA A 56 0.61 4.49 12.58
N LEU A 57 -0.27 4.85 11.65
CA LEU A 57 -1.47 4.08 11.38
C LEU A 57 -1.13 2.86 10.52
N ASP A 58 -1.73 1.72 10.87
CA ASP A 58 -1.72 0.52 10.04
C ASP A 58 -2.78 0.69 8.93
N MET A 59 -2.35 0.78 7.67
CA MET A 59 -3.23 1.12 6.55
C MET A 59 -2.82 0.38 5.28
N VAL A 60 -3.81 0.07 4.45
CA VAL A 60 -3.61 -0.34 3.05
C VAL A 60 -3.93 0.86 2.17
N ILE A 61 -3.00 1.24 1.30
CA ILE A 61 -3.15 2.36 0.37
C ILE A 61 -3.06 1.79 -1.04
N LYS A 62 -4.12 1.95 -1.84
CA LYS A 62 -4.13 1.59 -3.25
C LYS A 62 -3.83 2.83 -4.07
N VAL A 63 -2.80 2.74 -4.90
CA VAL A 63 -2.35 3.79 -5.80
C VAL A 63 -2.62 3.36 -7.23
N THR A 64 -3.26 4.22 -8.01
CA THR A 64 -3.42 4.03 -9.45
C THR A 64 -2.48 4.97 -10.18
N PHE A 65 -1.70 4.43 -11.12
CA PHE A 65 -0.78 5.18 -11.96
C PHE A 65 -1.34 5.47 -13.35
N ASP A 66 -0.61 6.27 -14.13
CA ASP A 66 -0.70 6.19 -15.58
C ASP A 66 -0.05 4.91 -16.13
N GLU A 67 -0.24 4.69 -17.43
CA GLU A 67 0.26 3.52 -18.13
C GLU A 67 1.79 3.40 -18.11
N GLN A 68 2.47 4.53 -17.87
CA GLN A 68 3.93 4.62 -17.82
C GLN A 68 4.48 4.47 -16.40
N TRP A 69 3.64 4.28 -15.38
CA TRP A 69 4.04 4.22 -13.97
C TRP A 69 4.78 5.47 -13.46
N THR A 70 4.56 6.61 -14.10
CA THR A 70 5.29 7.87 -13.83
C THR A 70 4.50 8.83 -12.96
N VAL A 71 3.17 8.81 -13.05
CA VAL A 71 2.30 9.76 -12.33
C VAL A 71 1.22 9.03 -11.55
N ILE A 72 1.09 9.33 -10.26
CA ILE A 72 -0.04 8.89 -9.44
C ILE A 72 -1.30 9.65 -9.90
N LYS A 73 -2.31 8.89 -10.34
CA LYS A 73 -3.61 9.42 -10.75
C LYS A 73 -4.66 9.37 -9.65
N ASN A 74 -4.57 8.37 -8.77
CA ASN A 74 -5.51 8.21 -7.66
C ASN A 74 -4.85 7.57 -6.44
N GLU A 75 -5.35 7.93 -5.25
CA GLU A 75 -4.96 7.35 -3.97
C GLU A 75 -6.24 6.97 -3.19
N GLU A 76 -6.38 5.69 -2.86
CA GLU A 76 -7.45 5.18 -2.00
C GLU A 76 -6.83 4.64 -0.72
N VAL A 77 -7.18 5.22 0.43
CA VAL A 77 -6.61 4.87 1.73
C VAL A 77 -7.65 4.13 2.58
N THR A 78 -7.31 2.93 3.03
CA THR A 78 -8.12 2.12 3.94
C THR A 78 -7.35 1.86 5.22
N VAL A 79 -7.87 2.33 6.35
CA VAL A 79 -7.30 2.07 7.68
C VAL A 79 -7.70 0.67 8.13
N ILE A 80 -6.74 -0.12 8.63
CA ILE A 80 -7.00 -1.47 9.16
C ILE A 80 -7.78 -1.33 10.49
N PRO A 81 -8.85 -2.10 10.75
CA PRO A 81 -9.61 -1.96 11.99
C PRO A 81 -8.76 -2.20 13.26
N THR A 82 -7.86 -3.19 13.21
CA THR A 82 -6.89 -3.43 14.28
C THR A 82 -5.69 -2.51 14.08
N GLN A 83 -5.64 -1.40 14.81
CA GLN A 83 -4.49 -0.49 14.81
C GLN A 83 -3.40 -0.97 15.78
N GLN A 84 -2.17 -0.49 15.56
CA GLN A 84 -0.99 -0.84 16.35
C GLN A 84 -0.71 -2.35 16.35
N CYS A 85 -1.03 -3.00 15.22
CA CYS A 85 -0.96 -4.44 15.05
C CYS A 85 0.34 -4.89 14.35
N LYS A 86 1.23 -3.94 14.04
CA LYS A 86 2.45 -4.12 13.25
C LYS A 86 2.14 -4.82 11.93
N ALA A 87 1.34 -4.16 11.08
CA ALA A 87 1.00 -4.71 9.77
C ALA A 87 2.27 -5.01 8.96
N HIS A 88 2.36 -6.16 8.29
CA HIS A 88 3.65 -6.65 7.78
C HIS A 88 3.65 -6.95 6.29
N ARG A 89 2.65 -7.65 5.75
CA ARG A 89 2.64 -8.05 4.33
C ARG A 89 1.30 -7.82 3.67
N LEU A 90 1.35 -7.59 2.37
CA LEU A 90 0.20 -7.57 1.46
C LEU A 90 0.22 -8.81 0.56
N LEU A 91 -0.95 -9.39 0.35
CA LEU A 91 -1.18 -10.43 -0.64
C LEU A 91 -2.43 -10.07 -1.46
N PRO A 92 -2.26 -9.34 -2.57
CA PRO A 92 -3.32 -9.15 -3.55
C PRO A 92 -3.66 -10.47 -4.24
N THR A 93 -4.95 -10.69 -4.48
CA THR A 93 -5.52 -11.79 -5.26
C THR A 93 -6.50 -11.20 -6.26
N GLN A 94 -7.08 -12.04 -7.12
CA GLN A 94 -8.08 -11.59 -8.10
C GLN A 94 -9.30 -10.89 -7.49
N PHE A 95 -9.70 -11.29 -6.27
CA PHE A 95 -10.94 -10.81 -5.65
C PHE A 95 -10.73 -10.10 -4.32
N ASN A 96 -9.57 -10.26 -3.69
CA ASN A 96 -9.31 -9.79 -2.33
C ASN A 96 -7.88 -9.28 -2.18
N VAL A 97 -7.67 -8.42 -1.20
CA VAL A 97 -6.34 -8.06 -0.71
C VAL A 97 -6.25 -8.48 0.74
N PHE A 98 -5.30 -9.34 1.05
CA PHE A 98 -5.02 -9.74 2.44
C PHE A 98 -3.87 -8.90 2.98
N ALA A 99 -4.02 -8.42 4.22
CA ALA A 99 -2.94 -7.80 4.98
C ALA A 99 -2.67 -8.67 6.22
N THR A 100 -1.40 -8.92 6.54
CA THR A 100 -1.01 -9.66 7.75
C THR A 100 -0.63 -8.73 8.87
N GLU A 101 -0.97 -9.10 10.09
CA GLU A 101 -0.69 -8.36 11.32
C GLU A 101 0.23 -9.23 12.20
N LEU A 102 1.36 -8.70 12.71
CA LEU A 102 2.32 -9.51 13.48
C LEU A 102 1.93 -9.69 14.95
N THR A 103 1.28 -8.70 15.56
CA THR A 103 0.87 -8.81 16.98
C THR A 103 -0.50 -9.45 17.14
N SER A 104 -1.24 -9.67 16.05
CA SER A 104 -2.57 -10.26 16.04
C SER A 104 -2.88 -10.97 14.74
N SER A 105 -2.65 -12.29 14.63
CA SER A 105 -3.08 -13.01 13.42
C SER A 105 -4.62 -13.13 13.36
N LYS A 106 -5.29 -12.24 12.61
CA LYS A 106 -6.71 -12.38 12.25
C LYS A 106 -6.90 -12.31 10.74
N LEU A 107 -7.67 -13.24 10.19
CA LEU A 107 -8.06 -13.27 8.78
C LEU A 107 -9.48 -12.71 8.65
N LEU A 108 -9.67 -11.65 7.86
CA LEU A 108 -10.98 -11.06 7.55
C LEU A 108 -11.24 -11.19 6.04
N THR A 109 -12.42 -11.67 5.68
CA THR A 109 -12.88 -11.73 4.28
C THR A 109 -14.11 -10.83 4.13
N LEU A 110 -14.06 -9.85 3.23
CA LEU A 110 -15.20 -9.02 2.86
C LEU A 110 -15.77 -9.54 1.53
N PHE A 111 -16.96 -10.13 1.58
CA PHE A 111 -17.70 -10.52 0.38
C PHE A 111 -18.63 -9.37 -0.02
N SER A 112 -18.61 -8.98 -1.31
CA SER A 112 -19.73 -8.29 -1.94
C SER A 112 -20.32 -9.26 -2.97
N PRO A 113 -21.63 -9.58 -2.90
CA PRO A 113 -22.30 -10.40 -3.91
C PRO A 113 -22.30 -9.72 -5.29
#